data_AF-A0A968D8R8-F1
#
_entry.id   AF-A0A968D8R8-F1
#
_cell.length_a   1.000
_cell.length_b   1.000
_cell.length_c   1.000
_cell.angle_alpha   90.00
_cell.angle_beta   90.00
_cell.angle_gamma   90.00
#
_symmetry.space_group_name_H-M   'P 1'
#
loop_
_entity.id
_entity.type
_entity.pdbx_description
1 polymer ?
#
loop_
_entity_poly.entity_id
_entity_poly.type
_entity_poly.pdbx_seq_one_letter_code
_entity_poly.pdbx_strand_id
1 'polypeptide(L)'
;MHPTELEQALREATDAETWVERIAAYFRSHSLHYGHGTDNATDEAYWLVRAVQGWDRDDSVGPTDLSELPRVLGLARARVEQRKPLAYL
;
A
#
# COMPACT_ATOMS: atom_id res chain seq x y z
N MET A 1 -4.57 10.04 -8.97
CA MET A 1 -3.94 10.54 -7.74
C MET A 1 -2.44 10.59 -7.98
N HIS A 2 -1.79 11.71 -7.71
CA HIS A 2 -0.35 11.87 -7.88
C HIS A 2 0.43 11.33 -6.67
N PRO A 3 1.71 10.94 -6.83
CA PRO A 3 2.52 10.42 -5.72
C PRO A 3 2.64 11.38 -4.53
N THR A 4 2.70 12.68 -4.77
CA THR A 4 2.77 13.71 -3.71
C THR A 4 1.47 13.79 -2.92
N GLU A 5 0.32 13.64 -3.58
CA GLU A 5 -1.00 13.60 -2.92
C GLU A 5 -1.12 12.36 -2.02
N LEU A 6 -0.62 11.21 -2.49
CA LEU A 6 -0.56 9.99 -1.70
C LEU A 6 0.32 10.17 -0.46
N GLU A 7 1.53 10.71 -0.61
CA GLU A 7 2.45 10.96 0.51
C GLU A 7 1.83 11.83 1.59
N GLN A 8 1.18 12.93 1.20
CA GLN A 8 0.49 13.79 2.16
C GLN A 8 -0.65 13.04 2.87
N ALA A 9 -1.49 12.32 2.13
CA ALA A 9 -2.61 11.58 2.70
C ALA A 9 -2.16 10.49 3.70
N LEU A 10 -1.02 9.83 3.45
CA LEU A 10 -0.48 8.82 4.37
C LEU A 10 0.15 9.45 5.62
N ARG A 11 0.74 10.65 5.53
CA ARG A 11 1.24 11.38 6.72
C ARG A 11 0.15 11.82 7.66
N GLU A 12 -1.00 12.21 7.13
CA GLU A 12 -2.16 12.69 7.90
C GLU A 12 -2.98 11.54 8.51
N ALA A 13 -2.80 10.31 8.01
CA ALA A 13 -3.51 9.14 8.48
C ALA A 13 -2.97 8.63 9.82
N THR A 14 -3.87 8.29 10.72
CA THR A 14 -3.57 7.85 12.09
C THR A 14 -3.52 6.33 12.26
N ASP A 15 -3.97 5.60 11.24
CA ASP A 15 -4.12 4.16 11.26
C ASP A 15 -3.81 3.54 9.90
N ALA A 16 -3.51 2.26 9.96
CA ALA A 16 -3.17 1.42 8.85
C ALA A 16 -4.32 1.16 7.87
N GLU A 17 -5.56 1.11 8.35
CA GLU A 17 -6.73 0.92 7.49
C GLU A 17 -6.84 2.10 6.51
N THR A 18 -6.67 3.32 7.01
CA THR A 18 -6.59 4.52 6.18
C THR A 18 -5.41 4.46 5.20
N TRP A 19 -4.25 3.93 5.59
CA TRP A 19 -3.14 3.72 4.65
C TRP A 19 -3.54 2.78 3.51
N VAL A 20 -4.16 1.65 3.82
CA VAL A 20 -4.64 0.67 2.85
C VAL A 20 -5.65 1.32 1.89
N GLU A 21 -6.63 2.05 2.41
CA GLU A 21 -7.63 2.74 1.58
C GLU A 21 -7.00 3.73 0.61
N ARG A 22 -6.05 4.55 1.07
CA ARG A 22 -5.38 5.58 0.27
C ARG A 22 -4.50 4.96 -0.82
N ILE A 23 -3.75 3.91 -0.49
CA ILE A 23 -2.94 3.16 -1.47
C ILE A 23 -3.84 2.46 -2.49
N ALA A 24 -4.93 1.84 -2.04
CA ALA A 24 -5.89 1.20 -2.94
C ALA A 24 -6.54 2.21 -3.90
N ALA A 25 -6.87 3.41 -3.41
CA ALA A 25 -7.37 4.49 -4.27
C ALA A 25 -6.31 4.96 -5.27
N TYR A 26 -5.05 5.05 -4.85
CA TYR A 26 -3.93 5.33 -5.74
C TYR A 26 -3.80 4.26 -6.83
N PHE A 27 -3.83 2.97 -6.50
CA PHE A 27 -3.79 1.85 -7.46
C PHE A 27 -4.97 1.83 -8.43
N ARG A 28 -6.19 2.05 -7.93
CA ARG A 28 -7.39 2.17 -8.78
C ARG A 28 -7.26 3.31 -9.80
N SER A 29 -6.66 4.44 -9.40
CA SER A 29 -6.45 5.57 -10.31
C SER A 29 -5.43 5.31 -11.44
N HIS A 30 -4.68 4.21 -11.36
CA HIS A 30 -3.70 3.79 -12.37
C HIS A 30 -4.11 2.54 -13.15
N SER A 31 -5.33 2.03 -12.96
CA SER A 31 -5.91 0.89 -13.70
C SER A 31 -5.00 -0.34 -13.73
N LEU A 32 -4.45 -0.72 -12.57
CA LEU A 32 -3.59 -1.90 -12.42
C LEU A 32 -4.36 -3.22 -12.56
N HIS A 33 -3.68 -4.25 -13.03
CA HIS A 33 -4.15 -5.65 -12.98
C HIS A 33 -3.59 -6.35 -11.74
N TYR A 34 -4.42 -7.15 -11.06
CA TYR A 34 -4.10 -7.86 -9.83
C TYR A 34 -3.98 -9.37 -10.08
N GLY A 35 -3.28 -10.08 -9.19
CA GLY A 35 -3.05 -11.53 -9.28
C GLY A 35 -2.06 -12.01 -8.23
N HIS A 36 -1.72 -13.31 -8.23
CA HIS A 36 -0.80 -13.92 -7.26
C HIS A 36 -1.27 -13.81 -5.79
N GLY A 37 -2.54 -14.13 -5.56
CA GLY A 37 -3.13 -14.14 -4.21
C GLY A 37 -3.81 -12.84 -3.81
N THR A 38 -3.88 -11.85 -4.71
CA THR A 38 -4.73 -10.66 -4.58
C THR A 38 -5.63 -10.55 -5.81
N ASP A 39 -6.88 -10.12 -5.63
CA ASP A 39 -7.83 -9.96 -6.73
C ASP A 39 -8.20 -8.49 -7.00
N ASN A 40 -7.86 -7.59 -6.08
CA ASN A 40 -8.24 -6.20 -6.13
C ASN A 40 -7.19 -5.25 -5.50
N ALA A 41 -7.41 -3.95 -5.68
CA ALA A 41 -6.53 -2.89 -5.19
C ALA A 41 -6.36 -2.86 -3.67
N THR A 42 -7.44 -3.16 -2.94
CA THR A 42 -7.48 -3.16 -1.48
C THR A 42 -6.68 -4.33 -0.92
N ASP A 43 -6.83 -5.53 -1.49
CA ASP A 43 -6.05 -6.70 -1.09
C ASP A 43 -4.55 -6.47 -1.27
N GLU A 44 -4.14 -5.96 -2.43
CA GLU A 44 -2.73 -5.70 -2.71
C GLU A 44 -2.19 -4.56 -1.85
N ALA A 45 -2.99 -3.52 -1.58
CA ALA A 45 -2.62 -2.46 -0.63
C ALA A 45 -2.48 -2.98 0.81
N TYR A 46 -3.37 -3.86 1.25
CA TYR A 46 -3.33 -4.51 2.56
C TYR A 46 -2.03 -5.29 2.73
N TRP A 47 -1.68 -6.14 1.76
CA TRP A 47 -0.43 -6.90 1.80
C TRP A 47 0.81 -5.99 1.76
N LEU A 48 0.77 -4.89 1.01
CA LEU A 48 1.87 -3.93 0.97
C LEU A 48 2.10 -3.32 2.35
N VAL A 49 1.07 -2.74 2.96
CA VAL A 49 1.19 -2.10 4.28
C VAL A 49 1.64 -3.12 5.32
N ARG A 50 1.01 -4.30 5.34
CA ARG A 50 1.33 -5.38 6.28
C ARG A 50 2.78 -5.86 6.16
N ALA A 51 3.26 -6.11 4.93
CA ALA A 51 4.61 -6.59 4.68
C ALA A 51 5.68 -5.56 5.08
N VAL A 52 5.39 -4.27 4.89
CA VAL A 52 6.32 -3.20 5.27
C VAL A 52 6.35 -3.00 6.79
N GLN A 53 5.17 -2.95 7.43
CA GLN A 53 5.03 -2.75 8.87
C GLN A 53 5.50 -3.96 9.71
N GLY A 54 5.85 -5.08 9.06
CA GLY A 54 6.39 -6.26 9.73
C GLY A 54 5.38 -6.96 10.64
N TRP A 55 4.07 -6.78 10.42
CA TRP A 55 3.06 -7.49 11.21
C TRP A 55 3.15 -8.98 10.91
N ASP A 56 3.47 -9.76 11.95
CA ASP A 56 3.48 -11.22 11.91
C ASP A 56 2.08 -11.76 11.56
N ARG A 57 1.95 -13.06 11.27
CA ARG A 57 0.70 -13.70 10.78
C ARG A 57 -0.53 -13.55 11.68
N ASP A 58 -0.44 -12.87 12.81
CA ASP A 58 -1.60 -12.53 13.63
C ASP A 58 -2.49 -11.51 12.89
N ASP A 59 -3.80 -11.70 12.93
CA ASP A 59 -4.77 -10.98 12.08
C ASP A 59 -4.94 -9.50 12.49
N SER A 60 -4.23 -9.05 13.54
CA SER A 60 -4.32 -7.69 14.03
C SER A 60 -3.53 -6.70 13.18
N VAL A 61 -4.24 -5.71 12.66
CA VAL A 61 -3.67 -4.51 12.07
C VAL A 61 -3.16 -3.61 13.21
N GLY A 62 -1.85 -3.37 13.27
CA GLY A 62 -1.22 -2.53 14.29
C GLY A 62 -1.28 -1.03 13.96
N PRO A 63 -0.86 -0.15 14.91
CA PRO A 63 -0.65 1.25 14.60
C PRO A 63 0.44 1.39 13.52
N THR A 64 0.28 2.40 12.65
CA THR A 64 1.21 2.67 11.56
C THR A 64 2.50 3.31 12.07
N ASP A 65 3.64 2.69 11.79
CA ASP A 65 4.93 3.33 11.96
C ASP A 65 5.19 4.29 10.78
N LEU A 66 5.23 5.59 11.07
CA LEU A 66 5.54 6.62 10.09
C LEU A 66 6.99 6.53 9.59
N SER A 67 7.90 5.88 10.33
CA SER A 67 9.28 5.65 9.89
C SER A 67 9.34 4.78 8.62
N GLU A 68 8.34 3.92 8.42
CA GLU A 68 8.20 3.05 7.25
C GLU A 68 7.51 3.73 6.05
N LEU A 69 7.01 4.96 6.21
CA LEU A 69 6.32 5.70 5.14
C LEU A 69 7.15 5.77 3.83
N PRO A 70 8.46 6.07 3.84
CA PRO A 70 9.26 6.10 2.61
C PRO A 70 9.27 4.75 1.88
N ARG A 71 9.26 3.65 2.63
CA ARG A 71 9.28 2.28 2.07
C ARG A 71 7.93 1.91 1.47
N VAL A 72 6.83 2.26 2.16
CA VAL A 72 5.46 2.12 1.62
C VAL A 72 5.29 2.90 0.32
N LEU A 73 5.71 4.18 0.30
CA LEU A 73 5.62 5.02 -0.89
C LEU A 73 6.49 4.49 -2.04
N GLY A 74 7.70 4.01 -1.72
CA GLY A 74 8.60 3.41 -2.70
C GLY A 74 7.97 2.20 -3.40
N LEU A 75 7.39 1.28 -2.63
CA LEU A 75 6.70 0.11 -3.18
C LEU A 75 5.44 0.49 -3.96
N ALA A 76 4.61 1.40 -3.45
CA ALA A 76 3.40 1.84 -4.15
C ALA A 76 3.72 2.50 -5.50
N ARG A 77 4.79 3.31 -5.54
CA ARG A 77 5.31 3.90 -6.78
C ARG A 77 5.83 2.84 -7.74
N ALA A 78 6.71 1.95 -7.26
CA ALA A 78 7.27 0.87 -8.06
C ALA A 78 6.17 -0.02 -8.66
N ARG A 79 5.10 -0.27 -7.90
CA ARG A 79 3.94 -1.04 -8.32
C ARG A 79 3.21 -0.42 -9.52
N VAL A 80 3.04 0.90 -9.51
CA VAL A 80 2.44 1.65 -10.61
C VAL A 80 3.37 1.75 -11.81
N GLU A 81 4.64 2.09 -11.60
CA GLU A 81 5.61 2.32 -12.67
C GLU A 81 5.98 1.02 -13.41
N GLN A 82 6.23 -0.06 -12.67
CA GLN A 82 6.65 -1.34 -13.25
C GLN A 82 5.48 -2.22 -13.68
N ARG A 83 4.26 -1.95 -13.19
CA ARG A 83 3.05 -2.75 -13.44
C ARG A 83 3.19 -4.26 -13.11
N LYS A 84 4.12 -4.63 -12.24
CA LYS A 84 4.26 -6.01 -11.73
C LYS A 84 3.40 -6.20 -10.48
N PRO A 85 2.78 -7.37 -10.26
CA PRO A 85 2.14 -7.69 -8.99
C PRO A 85 3.09 -7.47 -7.80
N LEU A 86 2.54 -7.08 -6.64
CA LEU A 86 3.30 -6.77 -5.43
C LEU A 86 4.25 -7.91 -5.02
N ALA A 87 3.86 -9.17 -5.25
CA ALA A 87 4.69 -10.34 -4.92
C ALA A 87 6.08 -10.37 -5.61
N TYR A 88 6.29 -9.54 -6.63
CA TYR A 88 7.56 -9.41 -7.35
C TYR A 88 8.36 -8.14 -6.99
N LEU A 89 7.89 -7.36 -6.03
CA LEU A 89 8.48 -6.10 -5.57
C LEU A 89 8.98 -6.24 -4.13
#